data_AF-A0A2H0N7S5-F1
#
_entry.id   AF-A0A2H0N7S5-F1
#
_cell.length_a   1.000
_cell.length_b   1.000
_cell.length_c   1.000
_cell.angle_alpha   90.00
_cell.angle_beta   90.00
_cell.angle_gamma   90.00
#
_symmetry.space_group_name_H-M   'P 1'
#
loop_
_entity.id
_entity.type
_entity.pdbx_description
1 polymer ?
#
loop_
_entity_poly.entity_id
_entity_poly.type
_entity_poly.pdbx_seq_one_letter_code
_entity_poly.pdbx_strand_id
1 'polypeptide(L)'
;MNIIIGKKESKDVFRLFLLLNIFGYREENNSKGMSLFRKKINVKIKNGFLVDKYEDVKNTIDSHHAWYLINAIFEKNKNNKKLTEFILKLKEFSLEKDVKNLEKYFDKYFIDNGKKLLPVFKKEIKKIKKVVNKNVLVKKVIIILNPLDAYWRGYYVNNKDKVYLILGPGYRDNSYGLLRHEFLHMFISNFKLPKKILEGKISDELIKQGYGDNKILRDEYVVRALDIIYKTKVLNRDINKEIKIEEKNNFNKIRNVVNFVLKQNSVTE
;
A
#
# COMPACT_ATOMS: atom_id res chain seq x y z
N MET A 1 -16.48 -0.27 12.98
CA MET A 1 -15.68 -0.32 11.73
C MET A 1 -16.13 -1.51 10.90
N ASN A 2 -16.78 -1.26 9.76
CA ASN A 2 -17.14 -2.26 8.77
C ASN A 2 -15.91 -2.57 7.89
N ILE A 3 -15.68 -3.84 7.56
CA ILE A 3 -14.50 -4.28 6.81
C ILE A 3 -14.97 -5.15 5.65
N ILE A 4 -14.58 -4.79 4.43
CA ILE A 4 -14.93 -5.54 3.22
C ILE A 4 -13.72 -5.72 2.30
N ILE A 5 -13.78 -6.74 1.44
CA ILE A 5 -12.89 -6.84 0.28
C ILE A 5 -13.59 -6.18 -0.89
N GLY A 6 -13.05 -5.08 -1.39
CA GLY A 6 -13.68 -4.24 -2.42
C GLY A 6 -13.44 -4.78 -3.82
N LYS A 7 -14.38 -5.57 -4.38
CA LYS A 7 -14.23 -6.12 -5.74
C LYS A 7 -14.18 -5.01 -6.80
N LYS A 8 -15.07 -4.03 -6.71
CA LYS A 8 -15.13 -2.90 -7.65
C LYS A 8 -13.86 -2.06 -7.58
N GLU A 9 -13.46 -1.70 -6.36
CA GLU A 9 -12.27 -0.91 -6.09
C GLU A 9 -10.99 -1.66 -6.54
N SER A 10 -10.95 -2.98 -6.37
CA SER A 10 -9.83 -3.78 -6.88
C SER A 10 -9.79 -3.85 -8.39
N LYS A 11 -10.95 -3.83 -9.08
CA LYS A 11 -10.98 -3.71 -10.55
C LYS A 11 -10.47 -2.34 -11.01
N ASP A 12 -10.84 -1.27 -10.32
CA ASP A 12 -10.37 0.08 -10.67
C ASP A 12 -8.84 0.19 -10.52
N VAL A 13 -8.28 -0.35 -9.43
CA VAL A 13 -6.82 -0.43 -9.25
C VAL A 13 -6.17 -1.38 -10.26
N PHE A 14 -6.78 -2.53 -10.54
CA PHE A 14 -6.29 -3.46 -11.57
C PHE A 14 -6.16 -2.78 -12.93
N ARG A 15 -7.16 -2.00 -13.36
CA ARG A 15 -7.13 -1.24 -14.63
C ARG A 15 -6.01 -0.22 -14.65
N LEU A 16 -5.86 0.54 -13.56
CA LEU A 16 -4.74 1.48 -13.42
C LEU A 16 -3.41 0.76 -13.60
N PHE A 17 -3.18 -0.33 -12.88
CA PHE A 17 -1.91 -1.04 -12.94
C PHE A 17 -1.72 -1.81 -14.25
N LEU A 18 -2.80 -2.22 -14.92
CA LEU A 18 -2.71 -2.76 -16.27
C LEU A 18 -2.19 -1.69 -17.24
N LEU A 19 -2.75 -0.47 -17.16
CA LEU A 19 -2.29 0.67 -17.96
C LEU A 19 -0.83 1.03 -17.65
N LEU A 20 -0.45 1.09 -16.37
CA LEU A 20 0.93 1.30 -15.94
C LEU A 20 1.88 0.23 -16.52
N ASN A 21 1.49 -1.05 -16.48
CA ASN A 21 2.31 -2.14 -17.03
C ASN A 21 2.44 -2.08 -18.56
N ILE A 22 1.41 -1.62 -19.28
CA ILE A 22 1.48 -1.37 -20.74
C ILE A 22 2.55 -0.31 -21.04
N PHE A 23 2.58 0.78 -20.25
CA PHE A 23 3.57 1.85 -20.38
C PHE A 23 4.89 1.59 -19.65
N GLY A 24 5.18 0.33 -19.29
CA GLY A 24 6.51 -0.05 -18.83
C GLY A 24 6.79 0.18 -17.35
N TYR A 25 5.76 0.26 -16.49
CA TYR A 25 5.93 0.20 -15.04
C TYR A 25 6.77 -1.03 -14.65
N ARG A 26 7.92 -0.80 -14.03
CA ARG A 26 8.96 -1.83 -13.72
C ARG A 26 9.50 -1.73 -12.30
N GLU A 27 8.75 -1.13 -11.39
CA GLU A 27 9.18 -1.04 -9.99
C GLU A 27 9.18 -2.45 -9.36
N GLU A 28 10.33 -3.12 -9.44
CA GLU A 28 10.63 -4.40 -8.81
C GLU A 28 11.90 -4.23 -7.99
N ASN A 29 11.83 -3.38 -6.97
CA ASN A 29 12.94 -3.12 -6.06
C ASN A 29 13.04 -4.18 -4.94
N ASN A 30 12.80 -5.45 -5.28
CA ASN A 30 12.73 -6.53 -4.29
C ASN A 30 13.27 -7.88 -4.78
N SER A 31 13.72 -8.71 -3.84
CA SER A 31 14.30 -10.03 -4.11
C SER A 31 13.31 -11.09 -4.63
N LYS A 32 12.00 -10.87 -4.50
CA LYS A 32 10.98 -11.79 -5.03
C LYS A 32 10.70 -11.53 -6.52
N GLY A 33 11.02 -10.32 -6.99
CA GLY A 33 10.72 -9.85 -8.33
C GLY A 33 9.23 -9.89 -8.67
N MET A 34 8.96 -9.90 -9.98
CA MET A 34 7.61 -9.81 -10.52
C MET A 34 6.76 -11.04 -10.16
N SER A 35 5.54 -10.78 -9.68
CA SER A 35 4.58 -11.83 -9.34
C SER A 35 4.22 -12.71 -10.56
N LEU A 36 3.90 -13.97 -10.33
CA LEU A 36 3.50 -14.89 -11.41
C LEU A 36 2.25 -14.40 -12.15
N PHE A 37 1.31 -13.77 -11.45
CA PHE A 37 0.12 -13.20 -12.07
C PHE A 37 0.49 -12.04 -12.99
N ARG A 38 1.30 -11.10 -12.50
CA ARG A 38 1.81 -9.97 -13.30
C ARG A 38 2.62 -10.45 -14.50
N LYS A 39 3.51 -11.43 -14.35
CA LYS A 39 4.24 -12.07 -15.47
C LYS A 39 3.29 -12.59 -16.55
N LYS A 40 2.24 -13.32 -16.16
CA LYS A 40 1.24 -13.86 -17.10
C LYS A 40 0.47 -12.75 -17.83
N ILE A 41 0.10 -11.68 -17.14
CA ILE A 41 -0.55 -10.52 -17.76
C ILE A 41 0.43 -9.79 -18.69
N ASN A 42 1.70 -9.63 -18.29
CA ASN A 42 2.71 -8.95 -19.09
C ASN A 42 3.04 -9.70 -20.39
N VAL A 43 2.93 -11.03 -20.43
CA VAL A 43 3.01 -11.79 -21.68
C VAL A 43 1.85 -11.45 -22.62
N LYS A 44 0.66 -11.18 -22.08
CA LYS A 44 -0.54 -10.86 -22.87
C LYS A 44 -0.55 -9.42 -23.41
N ILE A 45 0.15 -8.48 -22.77
CA ILE A 45 0.21 -7.07 -23.20
C ILE A 45 1.41 -6.72 -24.09
N LYS A 46 2.34 -7.65 -24.32
CA LYS A 46 3.63 -7.35 -24.97
C LYS A 46 3.58 -7.02 -26.47
N ASN A 47 2.45 -7.24 -27.15
CA ASN A 47 2.33 -7.07 -28.60
C ASN A 47 1.45 -5.86 -28.95
N GLY A 48 2.02 -4.65 -28.97
CA GLY A 48 1.32 -3.43 -29.40
C GLY A 48 0.00 -3.15 -28.66
N PHE A 49 -0.12 -3.64 -27.42
CA PHE A 49 -1.39 -3.68 -26.70
C PHE A 49 -1.88 -2.28 -26.37
N LEU A 50 -2.74 -1.74 -27.24
CA LEU A 50 -3.43 -0.45 -27.08
C LEU A 50 -2.49 0.74 -26.80
N VAL A 51 -1.18 0.60 -27.06
CA VAL A 51 -0.16 1.61 -26.72
C VAL A 51 -0.48 2.91 -27.46
N ASP A 52 -0.62 2.83 -28.78
CA ASP A 52 -0.86 3.99 -29.64
C ASP A 52 -2.19 4.68 -29.32
N LYS A 53 -3.21 3.90 -28.90
CA LYS A 53 -4.55 4.43 -28.59
C LYS A 53 -4.60 5.26 -27.32
N TYR A 54 -3.69 5.02 -26.38
CA TYR A 54 -3.65 5.69 -25.08
C TYR A 54 -2.33 6.43 -24.84
N GLU A 55 -1.56 6.73 -25.88
CA GLU A 55 -0.27 7.42 -25.74
C GLU A 55 -0.41 8.77 -25.01
N ASP A 56 -1.55 9.44 -25.18
CA ASP A 56 -1.89 10.69 -24.50
C ASP A 56 -1.87 10.58 -22.96
N VAL A 57 -2.14 9.40 -22.40
CA VAL A 57 -2.10 9.18 -20.95
C VAL A 57 -0.69 8.96 -20.41
N LYS A 58 0.28 8.64 -21.28
CA LYS A 58 1.67 8.33 -20.89
C LYS A 58 2.32 9.47 -20.13
N ASN A 59 2.12 10.72 -20.60
CA ASN A 59 2.64 11.90 -19.92
C ASN A 59 2.13 12.03 -18.47
N THR A 60 0.89 11.63 -18.21
CA THR A 60 0.34 11.65 -16.85
C THR A 60 0.95 10.55 -15.99
N ILE A 61 1.16 9.36 -16.56
CA ILE A 61 1.82 8.24 -15.90
C ILE A 61 3.27 8.59 -15.54
N ASP A 62 4.03 9.14 -16.50
CA ASP A 62 5.45 9.47 -16.31
C ASP A 62 5.66 10.61 -15.30
N SER A 63 4.69 11.51 -15.17
CA SER A 63 4.76 12.66 -14.25
C SER A 63 4.23 12.37 -12.84
N HIS A 64 3.61 11.22 -12.58
CA HIS A 64 3.00 10.93 -11.29
C HIS A 64 3.40 9.54 -10.77
N HIS A 65 3.87 9.51 -9.52
CA HIS A 65 4.03 8.24 -8.81
C HIS A 65 2.69 7.51 -8.67
N ALA A 66 2.71 6.17 -8.70
CA ALA A 66 1.50 5.34 -8.66
C ALA A 66 0.54 5.69 -7.50
N TRP A 67 1.08 6.09 -6.34
CA TRP A 67 0.28 6.56 -5.20
C TRP A 67 -0.62 7.75 -5.55
N TYR A 68 -0.13 8.73 -6.32
CA TYR A 68 -0.93 9.88 -6.75
C TYR A 68 -2.08 9.48 -7.67
N LEU A 69 -1.83 8.53 -8.58
CA LEU A 69 -2.85 8.01 -9.49
C LEU A 69 -3.91 7.18 -8.75
N ILE A 70 -3.50 6.41 -7.74
CA ILE A 70 -4.42 5.68 -6.85
C ILE A 70 -5.31 6.68 -6.07
N ASN A 71 -4.73 7.73 -5.50
CA ASN A 71 -5.51 8.77 -4.82
C ASN A 71 -6.49 9.46 -5.76
N ALA A 72 -6.11 9.72 -7.00
CA ALA A 72 -7.01 10.32 -7.99
C ALA A 72 -8.28 9.46 -8.18
N ILE A 73 -8.14 8.13 -8.21
CA ILE A 73 -9.27 7.18 -8.31
C ILE A 73 -10.20 7.27 -7.09
N PHE A 74 -9.66 7.37 -5.87
CA PHE A 74 -10.44 7.24 -4.63
C PHE A 74 -10.89 8.54 -3.98
N GLU A 75 -10.09 9.60 -4.08
CA GLU A 75 -10.39 10.91 -3.50
C GLU A 75 -11.13 11.82 -4.46
N LYS A 76 -11.18 11.46 -5.77
CA LYS A 76 -11.76 12.28 -6.84
C LYS A 76 -11.21 13.71 -6.74
N ASN A 77 -9.92 13.89 -7.05
CA ASN A 77 -9.25 15.20 -7.08
C ASN A 77 -9.86 16.11 -8.17
N LYS A 78 -11.05 16.66 -7.90
CA LYS A 78 -11.88 17.43 -8.84
C LYS A 78 -11.22 18.69 -9.39
N ASN A 79 -10.14 19.16 -8.75
CA ASN A 79 -9.52 20.44 -9.09
C ASN A 79 -8.30 20.29 -10.02
N ASN A 80 -7.87 19.07 -10.35
CA ASN A 80 -6.77 18.84 -11.29
C ASN A 80 -7.32 18.33 -12.63
N LYS A 81 -7.27 19.19 -13.65
CA LYS A 81 -7.78 18.90 -15.00
C LYS A 81 -7.10 17.67 -15.61
N LYS A 82 -5.77 17.58 -15.54
CA LYS A 82 -5.00 16.44 -16.07
C LYS A 82 -5.42 15.12 -15.42
N LEU A 83 -5.58 15.10 -14.09
CA LEU A 83 -6.04 13.89 -13.38
C LEU A 83 -7.50 13.55 -13.71
N THR A 84 -8.34 14.55 -13.95
CA THR A 84 -9.73 14.32 -14.36
C THR A 84 -9.79 13.68 -15.74
N GLU A 85 -9.02 14.21 -16.70
CA GLU A 85 -8.87 13.64 -18.05
C GLU A 85 -8.32 12.21 -17.99
N PHE A 86 -7.29 11.98 -17.17
CA PHE A 86 -6.74 10.64 -16.94
C PHE A 86 -7.79 9.66 -16.41
N ILE A 87 -8.63 10.06 -15.44
CA ILE A 87 -9.71 9.20 -14.92
C ILE A 87 -10.76 8.90 -16.01
N LEU A 88 -11.07 9.85 -16.89
CA LEU A 88 -11.97 9.61 -18.02
C LEU A 88 -11.36 8.61 -19.01
N LYS A 89 -10.08 8.79 -19.36
CA LYS A 89 -9.34 7.86 -20.21
C LYS A 89 -9.24 6.46 -19.60
N LEU A 90 -9.07 6.35 -18.29
CA LEU A 90 -9.07 5.05 -17.59
C LEU A 90 -10.45 4.36 -17.67
N LYS A 91 -11.55 5.13 -17.70
CA LYS A 91 -12.89 4.57 -17.96
C LYS A 91 -13.05 4.12 -19.40
N GLU A 92 -12.59 4.90 -20.38
CA GLU A 92 -12.57 4.48 -21.80
C GLU A 92 -11.77 3.18 -21.95
N PHE A 93 -10.57 3.12 -21.39
CA PHE A 93 -9.72 1.94 -21.35
C PHE A 93 -10.42 0.72 -20.75
N SER A 94 -11.24 0.90 -19.71
CA SER A 94 -12.01 -0.20 -19.12
C SER A 94 -13.07 -0.82 -20.03
N LEU A 95 -13.47 -0.12 -21.10
CA LEU A 95 -14.48 -0.58 -22.04
C LEU A 95 -13.89 -1.45 -23.16
N GLU A 96 -12.57 -1.40 -23.37
CA GLU A 96 -11.87 -2.16 -24.40
C GLU A 96 -12.08 -3.66 -24.23
N LYS A 97 -12.30 -4.37 -25.34
CA LYS A 97 -12.59 -5.81 -25.34
C LYS A 97 -11.45 -6.60 -24.69
N ASP A 98 -10.21 -6.24 -24.97
CA ASP A 98 -9.04 -6.93 -24.42
C ASP A 98 -8.86 -6.67 -22.93
N VAL A 99 -9.16 -5.45 -22.46
CA VAL A 99 -9.16 -5.13 -21.03
C VAL A 99 -10.24 -5.92 -20.29
N LYS A 100 -11.46 -6.01 -20.86
CA LYS A 100 -12.54 -6.87 -20.32
C LYS A 100 -12.13 -8.34 -20.29
N ASN A 101 -11.39 -8.82 -21.28
CA ASN A 101 -10.87 -10.19 -21.28
C ASN A 101 -9.82 -10.42 -20.19
N LEU A 102 -8.89 -9.48 -19.99
CA LEU A 102 -7.91 -9.53 -18.90
C LEU A 102 -8.56 -9.44 -17.52
N GLU A 103 -9.65 -8.68 -17.38
CA GLU A 103 -10.44 -8.64 -16.15
C GLU A 103 -11.02 -10.00 -15.76
N LYS A 104 -11.33 -10.89 -16.71
CA LYS A 104 -11.80 -12.25 -16.37
C LYS A 104 -10.72 -13.05 -15.62
N TYR A 105 -9.45 -12.87 -15.99
CA TYR A 105 -8.32 -13.46 -15.25
C TYR A 105 -8.22 -12.87 -13.84
N PHE A 106 -8.43 -11.55 -13.72
CA PHE A 106 -8.48 -10.89 -12.44
C PHE A 106 -9.65 -11.36 -11.58
N ASP A 107 -10.84 -11.55 -12.16
CA ASP A 107 -12.02 -12.05 -11.45
C ASP A 107 -11.76 -13.43 -10.83
N LYS A 108 -11.12 -14.34 -11.57
CA LYS A 108 -10.67 -15.63 -11.04
C LYS A 108 -9.69 -15.46 -9.88
N TYR A 109 -8.65 -14.63 -10.08
CA TYR A 109 -7.70 -14.32 -9.01
C TYR A 109 -8.38 -13.75 -7.76
N PHE A 110 -9.32 -12.84 -7.92
CA PHE A 110 -10.06 -12.21 -6.83
C PHE A 110 -10.91 -13.22 -6.06
N ILE A 111 -11.57 -14.16 -6.75
CA ILE A 111 -12.34 -15.22 -6.09
C ILE A 111 -11.42 -16.11 -5.25
N ASP A 112 -10.30 -16.55 -5.82
CA ASP A 112 -9.34 -17.45 -5.18
C ASP A 112 -8.67 -16.81 -3.96
N ASN A 113 -8.50 -15.48 -3.99
CA ASN A 113 -7.71 -14.75 -3.01
C ASN A 113 -8.54 -13.94 -2.00
N GLY A 114 -9.62 -13.29 -2.46
CA GLY A 114 -10.43 -12.37 -1.68
C GLY A 114 -11.25 -13.07 -0.59
N LYS A 115 -11.90 -14.19 -0.90
CA LYS A 115 -12.73 -14.94 0.08
C LYS A 115 -11.93 -15.38 1.31
N LYS A 116 -10.66 -15.76 1.10
CA LYS A 116 -9.75 -16.22 2.15
C LYS A 116 -9.18 -15.08 3.00
N LEU A 117 -9.16 -13.86 2.47
CA LEU A 117 -8.48 -12.74 3.11
C LEU A 117 -9.29 -12.12 4.26
N LEU A 118 -10.61 -12.02 4.12
CA LEU A 118 -11.43 -11.32 5.11
C LEU A 118 -11.36 -11.96 6.52
N PRO A 119 -11.45 -13.30 6.69
CA PRO A 119 -11.31 -13.93 8.00
C PRO A 119 -9.94 -13.69 8.63
N VAL A 120 -8.88 -13.79 7.83
CA VAL A 120 -7.51 -13.52 8.28
C VAL A 120 -7.39 -12.08 8.74
N PHE A 121 -7.86 -11.12 7.94
CA PHE A 121 -7.72 -9.72 8.27
C PHE A 121 -8.48 -9.34 9.54
N LYS A 122 -9.69 -9.90 9.75
CA LYS A 122 -10.43 -9.72 11.00
C LYS A 122 -9.64 -10.25 12.21
N LYS A 123 -8.92 -11.36 12.08
CA LYS A 123 -8.04 -11.89 13.13
C LYS A 123 -6.84 -10.97 13.38
N GLU A 124 -6.17 -10.53 12.33
CA GLU A 124 -5.01 -9.63 12.44
C GLU A 124 -5.39 -8.28 13.07
N ILE A 125 -6.52 -7.68 12.68
CA ILE A 125 -7.00 -6.42 13.28
C ILE A 125 -7.24 -6.58 14.78
N LYS A 126 -7.84 -7.68 15.22
CA LYS A 126 -8.06 -7.93 16.66
C LYS A 126 -6.73 -7.95 17.42
N LYS A 127 -5.70 -8.59 16.85
CA LYS A 127 -4.35 -8.62 17.45
C LYS A 127 -3.70 -7.24 17.44
N ILE A 128 -3.78 -6.50 16.34
CA ILE A 128 -3.22 -5.15 16.23
C ILE A 128 -3.88 -4.21 17.24
N LYS A 129 -5.21 -4.24 17.38
CA LYS A 129 -5.93 -3.41 18.35
C LYS A 129 -5.50 -3.68 19.80
N LYS A 130 -5.23 -4.94 20.15
CA LYS A 130 -4.67 -5.29 21.47
C LYS A 130 -3.27 -4.69 21.70
N VAL A 131 -2.47 -4.55 20.64
CA VAL A 131 -1.11 -4.00 20.73
C VAL A 131 -1.11 -2.47 20.77
N VAL A 132 -1.90 -1.83 19.91
CA VAL A 132 -1.86 -0.38 19.71
C VAL A 132 -2.69 0.35 20.76
N ASN A 133 -3.72 -0.27 21.35
CA ASN A 133 -4.60 0.31 22.38
C ASN A 133 -5.03 1.77 22.12
N LYS A 134 -5.29 2.13 20.86
CA LYS A 134 -5.82 3.44 20.44
C LYS A 134 -7.04 3.25 19.55
N ASN A 135 -7.94 4.21 19.61
CA ASN A 135 -9.11 4.26 18.74
C ASN A 135 -8.76 4.91 17.40
N VAL A 136 -9.55 4.59 16.38
CA VAL A 136 -9.47 5.19 15.04
C VAL A 136 -10.87 5.56 14.59
N LEU A 137 -11.05 6.78 14.10
CA LEU A 137 -12.34 7.31 13.64
C LEU A 137 -12.63 6.87 12.19
N VAL A 138 -12.51 5.57 11.91
CA VAL A 138 -12.77 5.01 10.58
C VAL A 138 -14.01 4.13 10.61
N LYS A 139 -15.01 4.51 9.81
CA LYS A 139 -16.27 3.76 9.71
C LYS A 139 -16.12 2.53 8.85
N LYS A 140 -15.36 2.61 7.75
CA LYS A 140 -15.21 1.52 6.77
C LYS A 140 -13.78 1.32 6.31
N VAL A 141 -13.33 0.06 6.25
CA VAL A 141 -12.06 -0.35 5.64
C VAL A 141 -12.36 -1.21 4.41
N ILE A 142 -11.75 -0.86 3.29
CA ILE A 142 -11.90 -1.55 2.01
C ILE A 142 -10.54 -2.10 1.62
N ILE A 143 -10.42 -3.43 1.60
CA ILE A 143 -9.20 -4.09 1.17
C ILE A 143 -9.25 -4.28 -0.34
N ILE A 144 -8.18 -3.90 -1.02
CA ILE A 144 -8.02 -3.95 -2.47
C ILE A 144 -6.85 -4.86 -2.80
N LEU A 145 -7.09 -5.86 -3.65
CA LEU A 145 -6.04 -6.73 -4.15
C LEU A 145 -5.47 -6.17 -5.45
N ASN A 146 -4.16 -5.96 -5.50
CA ASN A 146 -3.46 -5.49 -6.69
C ASN A 146 -2.35 -6.48 -7.09
N PRO A 147 -2.67 -7.51 -7.88
CA PRO A 147 -1.68 -8.50 -8.28
C PRO A 147 -0.70 -8.00 -9.35
N LEU A 148 -0.91 -6.78 -9.87
CA LEU A 148 -0.12 -6.14 -10.94
C LEU A 148 0.93 -5.15 -10.43
N ASP A 149 1.06 -5.01 -9.11
CA ASP A 149 2.10 -4.20 -8.49
C ASP A 149 3.40 -4.98 -8.20
N ALA A 150 4.40 -4.26 -7.71
CA ALA A 150 5.58 -4.80 -7.05
C ALA A 150 5.19 -5.69 -5.86
N TYR A 151 5.95 -6.77 -5.65
CA TYR A 151 5.59 -7.82 -4.71
C TYR A 151 5.29 -7.34 -3.28
N TRP A 152 6.15 -6.48 -2.72
CA TRP A 152 6.04 -5.99 -1.33
C TRP A 152 5.40 -4.61 -1.20
N ARG A 153 4.77 -4.11 -2.27
CA ARG A 153 4.21 -2.77 -2.25
C ARG A 153 2.76 -2.77 -1.79
N GLY A 154 2.42 -1.78 -0.99
CA GLY A 154 1.07 -1.49 -0.55
C GLY A 154 0.86 0.01 -0.53
N TYR A 155 -0.42 0.39 -0.40
CA TYR A 155 -0.80 1.78 -0.25
C TYR A 155 -1.94 1.93 0.74
N TYR A 156 -1.81 2.96 1.55
CA TYR A 156 -2.84 3.48 2.43
C TYR A 156 -3.46 4.75 1.84
N VAL A 157 -4.78 4.76 1.66
CA VAL A 157 -5.54 5.95 1.24
C VAL A 157 -6.68 6.19 2.22
N ASN A 158 -6.76 7.41 2.75
CA ASN A 158 -7.79 7.81 3.69
C ASN A 158 -8.73 8.85 3.08
N ASN A 159 -9.99 8.47 2.86
CA ASN A 159 -11.03 9.37 2.40
C ASN A 159 -12.13 9.48 3.47
N LYS A 160 -12.01 10.50 4.32
CA LYS A 160 -12.96 10.84 5.40
C LYS A 160 -13.22 9.67 6.35
N ASP A 161 -14.32 8.96 6.15
CA ASP A 161 -14.78 7.85 6.99
C ASP A 161 -14.41 6.47 6.42
N LYS A 162 -13.73 6.44 5.25
CA LYS A 162 -13.31 5.24 4.53
C LYS A 162 -11.79 5.20 4.41
N VAL A 163 -11.22 4.03 4.66
CA VAL A 163 -9.83 3.71 4.35
C VAL A 163 -9.78 2.64 3.27
N TYR A 164 -8.91 2.84 2.29
CA TYR A 164 -8.57 1.85 1.28
C TYR A 164 -7.16 1.33 1.56
N LEU A 165 -7.03 0.01 1.65
CA LEU A 165 -5.75 -0.69 1.81
C LEU A 165 -5.48 -1.46 0.53
N ILE A 166 -4.57 -0.95 -0.29
CA ILE A 166 -4.18 -1.57 -1.55
C ILE A 166 -3.00 -2.48 -1.26
N LEU A 167 -3.14 -3.75 -1.61
CA LEU A 167 -2.17 -4.78 -1.27
C LEU A 167 -1.59 -5.40 -2.53
N GLY A 168 -0.28 -5.30 -2.67
CA GLY A 168 0.49 -6.04 -3.67
C GLY A 168 0.46 -7.56 -3.46
N PRO A 169 1.09 -8.31 -4.37
CA PRO A 169 1.05 -9.78 -4.40
C PRO A 169 1.53 -10.49 -3.12
N GLY A 170 2.48 -9.89 -2.39
CA GLY A 170 3.12 -10.47 -1.21
C GLY A 170 2.34 -10.35 0.10
N TYR A 171 1.06 -9.95 0.05
CA TYR A 171 0.28 -9.64 1.25
C TYR A 171 0.09 -10.79 2.26
N ARG A 172 0.32 -12.04 1.85
CA ARG A 172 0.24 -13.22 2.73
C ARG A 172 1.57 -13.58 3.40
N ASP A 173 2.67 -13.14 2.82
CA ASP A 173 3.99 -13.53 3.28
C ASP A 173 4.35 -12.79 4.58
N ASN A 174 5.40 -13.26 5.25
CA ASN A 174 5.89 -12.69 6.50
C ASN A 174 4.78 -12.54 7.56
N SER A 175 3.90 -13.55 7.65
CA SER A 175 2.73 -13.53 8.53
C SER A 175 1.85 -12.30 8.29
N TYR A 176 1.44 -12.10 7.03
CA TYR A 176 0.62 -10.97 6.60
C TYR A 176 1.27 -9.59 6.86
N GLY A 177 2.60 -9.50 6.69
CA GLY A 177 3.38 -8.31 7.05
C GLY A 177 2.94 -7.05 6.33
N LEU A 178 2.74 -7.12 5.01
CA LEU A 178 2.30 -5.97 4.21
C LEU A 178 0.90 -5.50 4.62
N LEU A 179 -0.05 -6.43 4.75
CA LEU A 179 -1.41 -6.11 5.16
C LEU A 179 -1.45 -5.46 6.55
N ARG A 180 -0.60 -5.92 7.46
CA ARG A 180 -0.45 -5.32 8.79
C ARG A 180 0.16 -3.92 8.70
N HIS A 181 1.23 -3.74 7.93
CA HIS A 181 1.88 -2.46 7.72
C HIS A 181 0.90 -1.40 7.21
N GLU A 182 0.16 -1.69 6.12
CA GLU A 182 -0.83 -0.77 5.56
C GLU A 182 -1.95 -0.43 6.56
N PHE A 183 -2.39 -1.42 7.35
CA PHE A 183 -3.42 -1.18 8.37
C PHE A 183 -2.91 -0.31 9.53
N LEU A 184 -1.63 -0.42 9.89
CA LEU A 184 -1.03 0.36 10.97
C LEU A 184 -0.96 1.86 10.66
N HIS A 185 -0.95 2.27 9.38
CA HIS A 185 -1.07 3.69 9.00
C HIS A 185 -2.31 4.37 9.58
N MET A 186 -3.39 3.61 9.85
CA MET A 186 -4.61 4.15 10.48
C MET A 186 -4.38 4.74 11.86
N PHE A 187 -3.34 4.32 12.57
CA PHE A 187 -3.10 4.71 13.96
C PHE A 187 -2.09 5.85 14.10
N ILE A 188 -1.42 6.27 13.03
CA ILE A 188 -0.32 7.25 13.09
C ILE A 188 -0.75 8.55 13.78
N SER A 189 -1.97 9.03 13.50
CA SER A 189 -2.50 10.27 14.08
C SER A 189 -2.58 10.25 15.62
N ASN A 190 -2.57 9.07 16.24
CA ASN A 190 -2.53 8.90 17.68
C ASN A 190 -1.13 9.08 18.28
N PHE A 191 -0.08 9.18 17.45
CA PHE A 191 1.31 9.30 17.87
C PHE A 191 1.90 10.63 17.41
N LYS A 192 2.02 11.58 18.35
CA LYS A 192 2.67 12.87 18.09
C LYS A 192 4.18 12.76 18.34
N LEU A 193 4.91 12.21 17.36
CA LEU A 193 6.36 12.06 17.47
C LEU A 193 7.05 13.44 17.59
N PRO A 194 7.83 13.72 18.65
CA PRO A 194 8.59 14.95 18.77
C PRO A 194 9.58 15.11 17.62
N LYS A 195 9.69 16.32 17.05
CA LYS A 195 10.61 16.64 15.94
C LYS A 195 12.05 16.19 16.25
N LYS A 196 12.50 16.40 17.50
CA LYS A 196 13.80 15.99 18.03
C LYS A 196 14.15 14.52 17.80
N ILE A 197 13.17 13.62 17.78
CA ILE A 197 13.43 12.18 17.56
C ILE A 197 13.91 11.93 16.12
N LEU A 198 13.51 12.75 15.16
CA LEU A 198 13.86 12.60 13.74
C LEU A 198 14.76 13.73 13.21
N GLU A 199 15.24 14.65 14.06
CA GLU A 199 16.14 15.74 13.67
C GLU A 199 17.43 15.23 13.01
N GLY A 200 17.88 15.93 11.97
CA GLY A 200 19.06 15.58 11.17
C GLY A 200 18.73 15.32 9.70
N LYS A 201 19.77 15.11 8.89
CA LYS A 201 19.62 14.87 7.44
C LYS A 201 18.97 13.50 7.18
N ILE A 202 18.00 13.46 6.27
CA ILE A 202 17.46 12.21 5.72
C ILE A 202 18.56 11.57 4.86
N SER A 203 18.77 10.26 4.96
CA SER A 203 19.78 9.59 4.13
C SER A 203 19.36 9.57 2.66
N ASP A 204 20.34 9.62 1.76
CA ASP A 204 20.09 9.63 0.32
C ASP A 204 19.39 8.33 -0.13
N GLU A 205 19.65 7.19 0.54
CA GLU A 205 18.95 5.94 0.31
C GLU A 205 17.45 6.04 0.63
N LEU A 206 17.08 6.68 1.74
CA LEU A 206 15.67 6.88 2.10
C LEU A 206 14.98 7.83 1.12
N ILE A 207 15.67 8.87 0.65
CA ILE A 207 15.16 9.77 -0.40
C ILE A 207 14.89 8.98 -1.68
N LYS A 208 15.84 8.15 -2.13
CA LYS A 208 15.68 7.28 -3.31
C LYS A 208 14.54 6.26 -3.17
N GLN A 209 14.19 5.88 -1.94
CA GLN A 209 13.06 5.00 -1.64
C GLN A 209 11.71 5.74 -1.55
N GLY A 210 11.69 7.06 -1.73
CA GLY A 210 10.47 7.88 -1.68
C GLY A 210 10.17 8.50 -0.32
N TYR A 211 11.08 8.40 0.65
CA TYR A 211 10.93 8.97 2.00
C TYR A 211 11.63 10.33 2.16
N GLY A 212 11.77 11.10 1.07
CA GLY A 212 12.42 12.42 1.11
C GLY A 212 11.59 13.51 1.79
N ASP A 213 10.29 13.29 2.00
CA ASP A 213 9.42 14.17 2.76
C ASP A 213 9.43 13.81 4.25
N ASN A 214 9.68 14.80 5.11
CA ASN A 214 9.77 14.60 6.56
C ASN A 214 8.48 14.05 7.19
N LYS A 215 7.30 14.42 6.67
CA LYS A 215 6.03 13.91 7.19
C LYS A 215 5.87 12.44 6.79
N ILE A 216 6.15 12.08 5.54
CA ILE A 216 6.14 10.68 5.08
C ILE A 216 7.11 9.85 5.91
N LEU A 217 8.36 10.30 6.07
CA LEU A 217 9.37 9.58 6.84
C LEU A 217 8.95 9.37 8.30
N ARG A 218 8.38 10.41 8.93
CA ARG A 218 7.87 10.33 10.30
C ARG A 218 6.76 9.29 10.42
N ASP A 219 5.80 9.35 9.52
CA ASP A 219 4.64 8.47 9.48
C ASP A 219 5.10 6.99 9.32
N GLU A 220 6.10 6.74 8.47
CA GLU A 220 6.74 5.44 8.28
C GLU A 220 7.50 4.93 9.51
N TYR A 221 8.26 5.79 10.19
CA TYR A 221 8.92 5.43 11.44
C TYR A 221 7.92 4.94 12.49
N VAL A 222 6.77 5.61 12.61
CA VAL A 222 5.71 5.22 13.56
C VAL A 222 5.12 3.86 13.17
N VAL A 223 4.80 3.65 11.89
CA VAL A 223 4.26 2.37 11.41
C VAL A 223 5.23 1.22 11.64
N ARG A 224 6.51 1.40 11.29
CA ARG A 224 7.56 0.40 11.52
C ARG A 224 7.75 0.10 13.00
N ALA A 225 7.69 1.11 13.87
CA ALA A 225 7.75 0.90 15.31
C ALA A 225 6.57 0.09 15.83
N LEU A 226 5.34 0.38 15.36
CA LEU A 226 4.16 -0.40 15.71
C LEU A 226 4.25 -1.85 15.18
N ASP A 227 4.81 -2.05 13.98
CA ASP A 227 5.05 -3.38 13.41
C ASP A 227 6.07 -4.19 14.22
N ILE A 228 7.17 -3.58 14.67
CA ILE A 228 8.14 -4.20 15.58
C ILE A 228 7.44 -4.64 16.87
N ILE A 229 6.68 -3.74 17.52
CA ILE A 229 5.99 -4.05 18.78
C ILE A 229 4.98 -5.19 18.57
N TYR A 230 4.26 -5.19 17.44
CA TYR A 230 3.37 -6.28 17.09
C TYR A 230 4.12 -7.61 16.95
N LYS A 231 5.20 -7.65 16.17
CA LYS A 231 6.00 -8.86 15.98
C LYS A 231 6.54 -9.40 17.31
N THR A 232 6.94 -8.53 18.22
CA THR A 232 7.39 -8.94 19.56
C THR A 232 6.24 -9.48 20.40
N LYS A 233 5.15 -8.73 20.57
CA LYS A 233 4.05 -9.11 21.48
C LYS A 233 3.15 -10.23 20.97
N VAL A 234 3.03 -10.38 19.65
CA VAL A 234 2.04 -11.29 19.02
C VAL A 234 2.71 -12.46 18.31
N LEU A 235 3.90 -12.25 17.74
CA LEU A 235 4.65 -13.29 17.02
C LEU A 235 5.86 -13.79 17.82
N ASN A 236 6.01 -13.36 19.08
CA ASN A 236 7.09 -13.76 20.00
C ASN A 236 8.50 -13.57 19.41
N ARG A 237 8.71 -12.51 18.63
CA ARG A 237 10.02 -12.19 18.05
C ARG A 237 10.85 -11.30 18.95
N ASP A 238 12.16 -11.51 18.94
CA ASP A 238 13.10 -10.67 19.68
C ASP A 238 13.07 -9.21 19.17
N ILE A 239 12.79 -8.28 20.10
CA ILE A 239 12.63 -6.87 19.78
C ILE A 239 13.94 -6.24 19.28
N ASN A 240 15.09 -6.65 19.85
CA ASN A 240 16.38 -6.11 19.48
C ASN A 240 16.79 -6.52 18.06
N LYS A 241 16.47 -7.76 17.66
CA LYS A 241 16.68 -8.28 16.32
C LYS A 241 15.81 -7.54 15.29
N GLU A 242 14.53 -7.32 15.58
CA GLU A 242 13.63 -6.58 14.67
C GLU A 242 14.06 -5.11 14.54
N ILE A 243 14.49 -4.46 15.62
CA ILE A 243 15.09 -3.10 15.56
C ILE A 243 16.34 -3.10 14.68
N LYS A 244 17.26 -4.05 14.88
CA LYS A 244 18.50 -4.14 14.07
C LYS A 244 18.22 -4.36 12.58
N ILE A 245 17.15 -5.07 12.24
CA ILE A 245 16.73 -5.26 10.83
C ILE A 245 16.32 -3.91 10.23
N GLU A 246 15.52 -3.12 10.95
CA GLU A 246 15.09 -1.80 10.48
C GLU A 246 16.23 -0.78 10.42
N GLU A 247 17.14 -0.79 11.40
CA GLU A 247 18.37 0.01 11.37
C GLU A 247 19.22 -0.30 10.12
N LYS A 248 19.37 -1.58 9.76
CA LYS A 248 20.04 -2.00 8.51
C LYS A 248 19.31 -1.55 7.24
N ASN A 249 18.00 -1.30 7.32
CA ASN A 249 17.20 -0.75 6.23
C ASN A 249 17.20 0.79 6.21
N ASN A 250 18.20 1.44 6.82
CA ASN A 250 18.39 2.88 6.94
C ASN A 250 17.44 3.60 7.91
N PHE A 251 16.62 2.88 8.69
CA PHE A 251 15.78 3.48 9.72
C PHE A 251 16.53 3.62 11.05
N ASN A 252 17.68 4.30 11.06
CA ASN A 252 18.62 4.33 12.19
C ASN A 252 18.03 4.86 13.52
N LYS A 253 16.95 5.66 13.46
CA LYS A 253 16.28 6.24 14.63
C LYS A 253 15.15 5.36 15.18
N ILE A 254 14.91 4.19 14.59
CA ILE A 254 13.74 3.35 14.90
C ILE A 254 13.69 2.91 16.35
N ARG A 255 14.84 2.67 17.00
CA ARG A 255 14.91 2.34 18.44
C ARG A 255 14.27 3.41 19.31
N ASN A 256 14.59 4.67 19.05
CA ASN A 256 14.03 5.81 19.79
C ASN A 256 12.52 5.92 19.57
N VAL A 257 12.07 5.68 18.35
CA VAL A 257 10.64 5.69 18.00
C VAL A 257 9.90 4.52 18.65
N VAL A 258 10.47 3.32 18.69
CA VAL A 258 9.89 2.16 19.39
C VAL A 258 9.71 2.46 20.87
N ASN A 259 10.74 2.98 21.53
CA ASN A 259 10.67 3.37 22.94
C ASN A 259 9.60 4.44 23.19
N PHE A 260 9.52 5.44 22.31
CA PHE A 260 8.49 6.48 22.38
C PHE A 260 7.07 5.91 22.24
N VAL A 261 6.85 5.05 21.23
CA VAL A 261 5.55 4.42 20.95
C VAL A 261 5.12 3.52 22.10
N LEU A 262 6.05 2.72 22.67
CA LEU A 262 5.78 1.90 23.85
C LEU A 262 5.33 2.75 25.03
N LYS A 263 6.03 3.86 25.32
CA LYS A 263 5.68 4.79 26.40
C LYS A 263 4.30 5.44 26.18
N GLN A 264 3.94 5.79 24.94
CA GLN A 264 2.63 6.37 24.62
C GLN A 264 1.47 5.35 24.71
N ASN A 265 1.77 4.06 24.54
CA ASN A 265 0.78 2.99 24.66
C ASN A 265 0.56 2.53 26.10
N SER A 266 1.56 2.63 26.98
CA SER A 266 1.46 2.27 28.40
C SER A 266 0.72 3.29 29.28
N VAL A 267 0.47 4.51 28.77
CA VAL A 267 -0.23 5.59 29.52
C VAL A 267 -1.76 5.46 29.40
N THR A 268 -2.26 4.36 28.83
CA THR A 268 -3.69 4.12 28.59
C THR A 268 -4.23 2.86 29.29
N GLU A 269 -3.51 2.38 30.30
CA GLU A 269 -3.99 1.42 31.32
C GLU A 269 -4.19 2.17 32.65
#